data_AF-A0A968IC99-F1
#
_entry.id   AF-A0A968IC99-F1
#
_cell.length_a   1.000
_cell.length_b   1.000
_cell.length_c   1.000
_cell.angle_alpha   90.00
_cell.angle_beta   90.00
_cell.angle_gamma   90.00
#
_symmetry.space_group_name_H-M   'P 1'
#
loop_
_entity.id
_entity.type
_entity.pdbx_description
1 polymer ?
#
loop_
_entity_poly.entity_id
_entity_poly.type
_entity_poly.pdbx_seq_one_letter_code
_entity_poly.pdbx_strand_id
1 'polypeptide(L)'
;MKTNTVPETPEKTNGRSLLIIAGVLLGMSFAGFFDGIVLHQILQWHHMVSSIRPTDSIEDLEANTFWDGVFLVGASILTALGLSLLWVAHKRDSLSHSTKTLVASLLFGMGAFNVVEGLIDHHLLGIHHVKSGSNQLFWDLGFLAFSSVLAGVGLLLLRSASSLPSQNSETQTGNTFNFSFLRFCLTQSHSIWYYKRLRVEILLGSGYDMTKSKKMS
;
A
#
# COMPACT_ATOMS: atom_id res chain seq x y z
N MET A 1 -17.38 -27.97 48.22
CA MET A 1 -16.31 -28.22 47.23
C MET A 1 -16.40 -27.11 46.18
N LYS A 2 -15.55 -26.08 46.26
CA LYS A 2 -15.54 -24.97 45.28
C LYS A 2 -14.60 -25.37 44.14
N THR A 3 -15.12 -25.50 42.93
CA THR A 3 -14.33 -25.73 41.72
C THR A 3 -13.71 -24.39 41.31
N ASN A 4 -12.39 -24.27 41.41
CA ASN A 4 -11.65 -23.12 40.89
C ASN A 4 -11.67 -23.19 39.36
N THR A 5 -12.48 -22.36 38.71
CA THR A 5 -12.34 -22.07 37.28
C THR A 5 -11.16 -21.13 37.11
N VAL A 6 -10.05 -21.64 36.58
CA VAL A 6 -8.95 -20.80 36.09
C VAL A 6 -9.48 -20.02 34.89
N PRO A 7 -9.45 -18.68 34.87
CA PRO A 7 -9.84 -17.93 33.69
C PRO A 7 -8.78 -18.15 32.60
N GLU A 8 -9.17 -18.74 31.46
CA GLU A 8 -8.32 -18.81 30.29
C GLU A 8 -7.98 -17.39 29.82
N THR A 9 -6.68 -17.09 29.73
CA THR A 9 -6.19 -15.75 29.43
C THR A 9 -6.31 -15.45 27.92
N PRO A 10 -6.82 -14.27 27.52
CA PRO A 10 -7.02 -13.86 26.11
C PRO A 10 -5.71 -13.51 25.36
N GLU A 11 -4.56 -14.01 25.81
CA GLU A 11 -3.24 -13.52 25.37
C GLU A 11 -2.77 -14.14 24.04
N LYS A 12 -3.18 -15.39 23.77
CA LYS A 12 -2.70 -16.21 22.63
C LYS A 12 -3.20 -15.73 21.26
N THR A 13 -4.37 -15.07 21.20
CA THR A 13 -4.98 -14.57 19.95
C THR A 13 -4.29 -13.32 19.39
N ASN A 14 -3.52 -12.61 20.22
CA ASN A 14 -2.89 -11.35 19.84
C ASN A 14 -1.61 -11.54 19.03
N GLY A 15 -0.78 -12.55 19.32
CA GLY A 15 0.52 -12.77 18.67
C GLY A 15 0.42 -13.05 17.17
N ARG A 16 -0.42 -14.01 16.77
CA ARG A 16 -0.66 -14.35 15.36
C ARG A 16 -1.23 -13.18 14.56
N SER A 17 -2.15 -12.41 15.14
CA SER A 17 -2.75 -11.25 14.49
C SER A 17 -1.71 -10.16 14.23
N LEU A 18 -0.84 -9.88 15.22
CA LEU A 18 0.28 -8.95 15.06
C LEU A 18 1.27 -9.43 13.99
N LEU A 19 1.57 -10.73 13.94
CA LEU A 19 2.45 -11.30 12.90
C LEU A 19 1.86 -11.11 11.49
N ILE A 20 0.54 -11.31 11.34
CA ILE A 20 -0.15 -11.12 10.06
C ILE A 20 -0.06 -9.65 9.63
N ILE A 21 -0.40 -8.72 10.54
CA ILE A 21 -0.36 -7.28 10.25
C ILE A 21 1.08 -6.85 9.91
N ALA A 22 2.07 -7.31 10.68
CA ALA A 22 3.47 -7.04 10.41
C ALA A 22 3.88 -7.50 9.01
N GLY A 23 3.55 -8.75 8.64
CA GLY A 23 3.83 -9.28 7.32
C GLY A 23 3.17 -8.49 6.19
N VAL A 24 1.91 -8.07 6.38
CA VAL A 24 1.20 -7.24 5.39
C VAL A 24 1.91 -5.89 5.20
N LEU A 25 2.24 -5.18 6.28
CA LEU A 25 2.93 -3.89 6.20
C LEU A 25 4.31 -4.01 5.55
N LEU A 26 5.07 -5.05 5.90
CA LEU A 26 6.35 -5.34 5.27
C LEU A 26 6.18 -5.68 3.78
N GLY A 27 5.09 -6.35 3.41
CA GLY A 27 4.78 -6.68 2.02
C GLY A 27 4.47 -5.45 1.20
N MET A 28 3.60 -4.57 1.71
CA MET A 28 3.31 -3.28 1.10
C MET A 28 4.57 -2.43 0.93
N SER A 29 5.40 -2.37 1.98
CA SER A 29 6.68 -1.65 1.96
C SER A 29 7.64 -2.19 0.89
N PHE A 30 7.79 -3.51 0.80
CA PHE A 30 8.66 -4.13 -0.20
C PHE A 30 8.18 -3.86 -1.62
N ALA A 31 6.87 -3.94 -1.87
CA ALA A 31 6.29 -3.59 -3.16
C ALA A 31 6.55 -2.12 -3.52
N GLY A 32 6.34 -1.19 -2.58
CA GLY A 32 6.67 0.22 -2.76
C GLY A 32 8.16 0.48 -3.00
N PHE A 33 9.06 -0.23 -2.32
CA PHE A 33 10.50 -0.12 -2.64
C PHE A 33 10.84 -0.65 -4.02
N PHE A 34 10.26 -1.79 -4.41
CA PHE A 34 10.50 -2.36 -5.73
C PHE A 34 10.04 -1.39 -6.82
N ASP A 35 8.86 -0.82 -6.66
CA ASP A 35 8.30 0.18 -7.56
C ASP A 35 9.17 1.45 -7.60
N GLY A 36 9.38 2.07 -6.44
CA GLY A 36 10.11 3.32 -6.30
C GLY A 36 11.60 3.23 -6.61
N ILE A 37 12.24 2.06 -6.55
CA ILE A 37 13.66 1.89 -6.92
C ILE A 37 13.77 1.33 -8.33
N VAL A 38 13.12 0.20 -8.61
CA VAL A 38 13.29 -0.50 -9.89
C VAL A 38 12.56 0.22 -11.00
N LEU A 39 11.29 0.58 -10.80
CA LEU A 39 10.49 1.17 -11.88
C LEU A 39 10.74 2.67 -12.02
N HIS A 40 10.86 3.41 -10.91
CA HIS A 40 11.08 4.86 -10.97
C HIS A 40 12.54 5.26 -11.22
N GLN A 41 13.51 4.61 -10.56
CA GLN A 41 14.90 5.10 -10.59
C GLN A 41 15.80 4.32 -11.55
N ILE A 42 15.72 2.99 -11.56
CA ILE A 42 16.57 2.15 -12.43
C ILE A 42 16.03 2.13 -13.85
N LEU A 43 14.76 1.76 -14.01
CA LEU A 43 14.13 1.61 -15.32
C LEU A 43 13.53 2.92 -15.84
N GLN A 44 13.19 3.85 -14.93
CA GLN A 44 12.58 5.14 -15.25
C GLN A 44 11.36 4.98 -16.18
N TRP A 45 10.56 3.93 -15.95
CA TRP A 45 9.38 3.67 -16.77
C TRP A 45 8.25 4.63 -16.48
N HIS A 46 8.17 5.07 -15.23
CA HIS A 46 7.26 6.08 -14.74
C HIS A 46 7.80 6.68 -13.44
N HIS A 47 7.27 7.84 -13.10
CA HIS A 47 7.44 8.50 -11.81
C HIS A 47 6.06 8.86 -11.27
N MET A 48 5.96 9.18 -9.97
CA MET A 48 4.69 9.42 -9.27
C MET A 48 3.71 10.35 -10.01
N VAL A 49 4.20 11.38 -10.71
CA VAL A 49 3.38 12.39 -11.39
C VAL A 49 3.71 12.53 -12.88
N SER A 50 4.38 11.54 -13.47
CA SER A 50 4.94 11.61 -14.82
C SER A 50 3.92 11.81 -15.95
N SER A 51 2.65 11.46 -15.76
CA SER A 51 1.59 11.75 -16.75
C SER A 51 1.07 13.20 -16.67
N ILE A 52 1.33 13.90 -15.56
CA ILE A 52 0.95 15.30 -15.35
C ILE A 52 2.16 16.22 -15.58
N ARG A 53 3.35 15.76 -15.22
CA ARG A 53 4.65 16.43 -15.37
C ARG A 53 5.58 15.52 -16.18
N PRO A 54 5.54 15.59 -17.52
CA PRO A 54 6.40 14.78 -18.38
C PRO A 54 7.89 15.02 -18.09
N THR A 55 8.72 14.00 -18.19
CA THR A 55 10.16 14.05 -17.84
C THR A 55 11.04 14.69 -18.92
N ASP A 56 10.49 15.62 -19.70
CA ASP A 56 11.16 16.23 -20.86
C ASP A 56 11.94 17.51 -20.49
N SER A 57 11.77 18.00 -19.26
CA SER A 57 12.45 19.17 -18.71
C SER A 57 13.12 18.85 -17.37
N ILE A 58 14.16 19.61 -17.01
CA ILE A 58 14.84 19.46 -15.71
C ILE A 58 13.87 19.79 -14.58
N GLU A 59 13.05 20.85 -14.72
CA GLU A 59 12.08 21.27 -13.70
C GLU A 59 11.07 20.14 -13.40
N ASP A 60 10.53 19.50 -14.43
CA ASP A 60 9.57 18.42 -14.26
C ASP A 60 10.24 17.15 -13.72
N LEU A 61 11.49 16.88 -14.09
CA LEU A 61 12.27 15.78 -13.52
C LEU A 61 12.56 16.00 -12.03
N GLU A 62 12.87 17.23 -11.61
CA GLU A 62 13.04 17.58 -10.20
C GLU A 62 11.73 17.37 -9.41
N ALA A 63 10.59 17.77 -9.97
CA ALA A 63 9.28 17.55 -9.36
C ALA A 63 8.96 16.05 -9.22
N ASN A 64 9.21 15.25 -10.25
CA ASN A 64 9.04 13.80 -10.21
C ASN A 64 9.96 13.15 -9.17
N THR A 65 11.24 13.53 -9.16
CA THR A 65 12.23 13.03 -8.18
C THR A 65 11.82 13.34 -6.75
N PHE A 66 11.28 14.54 -6.51
CA PHE A 66 10.76 14.92 -5.19
C PHE A 66 9.60 14.00 -4.76
N TRP A 67 8.62 13.78 -5.63
CA TRP A 67 7.46 12.94 -5.30
C TRP A 67 7.83 11.46 -5.17
N ASP A 68 8.79 10.96 -5.93
CA ASP A 68 9.37 9.62 -5.73
C ASP A 68 10.03 9.49 -4.35
N GLY A 69 10.75 10.54 -3.91
CA GLY A 69 11.32 10.59 -2.57
C GLY A 69 10.24 10.55 -1.48
N VAL A 70 9.13 11.27 -1.66
CA VAL A 70 7.99 11.24 -0.73
C VAL A 70 7.36 9.84 -0.68
N PHE A 71 7.20 9.19 -1.83
CA PHE A 71 6.73 7.81 -1.92
C PHE A 71 7.67 6.84 -1.17
N LEU A 72 8.98 6.99 -1.35
CA LEU A 72 10.00 6.19 -0.66
C LEU A 72 9.98 6.37 0.87
N VAL A 73 9.72 7.59 1.35
CA VAL A 73 9.50 7.86 2.78
C VAL A 73 8.26 7.11 3.29
N GLY A 74 7.17 7.13 2.53
CA GLY A 74 5.97 6.34 2.84
C GLY A 74 6.29 4.84 2.98
N ALA A 75 7.00 4.27 2.00
CA ALA A 75 7.45 2.87 2.05
C ALA A 75 8.33 2.58 3.28
N SER A 76 9.21 3.51 3.65
CA SER A 76 10.10 3.40 4.82
C SER A 76 9.34 3.43 6.15
N ILE A 77 8.28 4.25 6.25
CA ILE A 77 7.39 4.27 7.43
C ILE A 77 6.68 2.93 7.57
N LEU A 78 6.17 2.35 6.46
CA LEU A 78 5.57 1.01 6.47
C LEU A 78 6.58 -0.05 6.94
N THR A 79 7.85 0.04 6.55
CA THR A 79 8.92 -0.83 7.05
C THR A 79 9.06 -0.70 8.56
N ALA A 80 9.19 0.53 9.07
CA ALA A 80 9.41 0.78 10.49
C ALA A 80 8.26 0.24 11.35
N LEU A 81 7.02 0.47 10.90
CA LEU A 81 5.82 -0.07 11.56
C LEU A 81 5.76 -1.60 11.49
N GLY A 82 6.00 -2.17 10.31
CA GLY A 82 6.03 -3.61 10.09
C GLY A 82 7.06 -4.32 10.97
N LEU A 83 8.29 -3.81 11.00
CA LEU A 83 9.37 -4.34 11.86
C LEU A 83 9.06 -4.18 13.35
N SER A 84 8.49 -3.05 13.76
CA SER A 84 8.09 -2.82 15.16
C SER A 84 7.03 -3.82 15.60
N LEU A 85 6.01 -4.06 14.77
CA LEU A 85 4.97 -5.06 15.07
C LEU A 85 5.52 -6.48 15.02
N LEU A 86 6.43 -6.79 14.08
CA LEU A 86 7.10 -8.08 14.02
C LEU A 86 7.93 -8.34 15.29
N TRP A 87 8.63 -7.32 15.78
CA TRP A 87 9.41 -7.37 17.02
C TRP A 87 8.52 -7.60 18.24
N VAL A 88 7.39 -6.90 18.33
CA VAL A 88 6.40 -7.09 19.40
C VAL A 88 5.78 -8.48 19.32
N ALA A 89 5.43 -8.96 18.12
CA ALA A 89 4.89 -10.30 17.92
C ALA A 89 5.90 -11.38 18.35
N HIS A 90 7.18 -11.20 18.00
CA HIS A 90 8.26 -12.09 18.39
C HIS A 90 8.45 -12.17 19.91
N LYS A 91 8.35 -11.04 20.62
CA LYS A 91 8.48 -11.02 22.09
C LYS A 91 7.29 -11.65 22.82
N ARG A 92 6.11 -11.67 22.21
CA ARG A 92 4.86 -12.10 22.86
C ARG A 92 4.53 -13.58 22.63
N ASP A 93 5.13 -14.22 21.64
CA ASP A 93 4.79 -15.59 21.27
C ASP A 93 5.99 -16.53 21.50
N SER A 94 5.78 -17.56 22.33
CA SER A 94 6.71 -18.70 22.50
C SER A 94 6.41 -19.84 21.51
N LEU A 95 5.46 -19.64 20.59
CA LEU A 95 5.01 -20.64 19.63
C LEU A 95 5.66 -20.46 18.27
N SER A 96 5.88 -21.60 17.62
CA SER A 96 6.62 -21.77 16.37
C SER A 96 6.36 -20.62 15.39
N HIS A 97 7.40 -19.85 15.12
CA HIS A 97 7.49 -18.91 14.02
C HIS A 97 7.01 -19.59 12.73
N SER A 98 5.75 -19.39 12.38
CA SER A 98 5.26 -19.88 11.11
C SER A 98 5.78 -18.91 10.06
N THR A 99 7.01 -19.14 9.59
CA THR A 99 7.59 -18.49 8.41
C THR A 99 6.58 -18.51 7.26
N LYS A 100 5.77 -19.57 7.17
CA LYS A 100 4.65 -19.68 6.23
C LYS A 100 3.62 -18.56 6.40
N THR A 101 3.19 -18.25 7.63
CA THR A 101 2.25 -17.14 7.91
C THR A 101 2.86 -15.80 7.54
N LEU A 102 4.11 -15.56 7.91
CA LEU A 102 4.80 -14.30 7.58
C LEU A 102 4.94 -14.12 6.06
N VAL A 103 5.40 -15.16 5.34
CA VAL A 103 5.52 -15.16 3.89
C VAL A 103 4.16 -14.98 3.21
N ALA A 104 3.12 -15.66 3.69
CA ALA A 104 1.77 -15.51 3.14
C ALA A 104 1.24 -14.08 3.31
N SER A 105 1.44 -13.47 4.49
CA SER A 105 1.10 -12.08 4.75
C SER A 105 1.91 -11.10 3.92
N LEU A 106 3.21 -11.35 3.73
CA LEU A 106 4.08 -10.56 2.83
C LEU A 106 3.55 -10.56 1.40
N LEU A 107 3.29 -11.75 0.83
CA LEU A 107 2.75 -11.89 -0.52
C LEU A 107 1.39 -11.18 -0.67
N PHE A 108 0.51 -11.34 0.33
CA PHE A 108 -0.77 -10.64 0.35
C PHE A 108 -0.57 -9.12 0.36
N GLY A 109 0.29 -8.61 1.25
CA GLY A 109 0.59 -7.18 1.36
C GLY A 109 1.17 -6.59 0.09
N MET A 110 2.11 -7.29 -0.56
CA MET A 110 2.69 -6.87 -1.84
C MET A 110 1.61 -6.74 -2.93
N GLY A 111 0.82 -7.79 -3.13
CA GLY A 111 -0.20 -7.79 -4.17
C GLY A 111 -1.32 -6.79 -3.88
N ALA A 112 -1.76 -6.68 -2.62
CA ALA A 112 -2.82 -5.74 -2.24
C ALA A 112 -2.39 -4.28 -2.44
N PHE A 113 -1.14 -3.94 -2.11
CA PHE A 113 -0.60 -2.59 -2.35
C PHE A 113 -0.64 -2.23 -3.83
N ASN A 114 -0.05 -3.08 -4.68
CA ASN A 114 0.01 -2.83 -6.12
C ASN A 114 -1.37 -2.81 -6.79
N VAL A 115 -2.33 -3.62 -6.31
CA VAL A 115 -3.72 -3.53 -6.82
C VAL A 115 -4.34 -2.17 -6.46
N VAL A 116 -4.15 -1.69 -5.24
CA VAL A 116 -4.69 -0.39 -4.81
C VAL A 116 -4.04 0.76 -5.56
N GLU A 117 -2.71 0.76 -5.64
CA GLU A 117 -1.92 1.72 -6.41
C GLU A 117 -2.38 1.71 -7.88
N GLY A 118 -2.31 0.57 -8.58
CA GLY A 118 -2.68 0.53 -9.99
C GLY A 118 -4.15 0.88 -10.29
N LEU A 119 -5.09 0.58 -9.38
CA LEU A 119 -6.48 1.01 -9.56
C LEU A 119 -6.66 2.52 -9.36
N ILE A 120 -6.00 3.08 -8.34
CA ILE A 120 -6.16 4.50 -7.98
C ILE A 120 -5.31 5.36 -8.90
N ASP A 121 -4.02 5.10 -9.01
CA ASP A 121 -3.07 6.01 -9.62
C ASP A 121 -3.00 5.84 -11.14
N HIS A 122 -3.05 4.60 -11.66
CA HIS A 122 -3.07 4.36 -13.12
C HIS A 122 -4.45 4.55 -13.76
N HIS A 123 -5.51 4.05 -13.13
CA HIS A 123 -6.84 4.01 -13.76
C HIS A 123 -7.78 5.13 -13.31
N LEU A 124 -7.87 5.40 -12.01
CA LEU A 124 -8.84 6.38 -11.49
C LEU A 124 -8.32 7.81 -11.63
N LEU A 125 -7.06 8.04 -11.28
CA LEU A 125 -6.41 9.35 -11.32
C LEU A 125 -5.64 9.56 -12.62
N GLY A 126 -5.03 8.49 -13.18
CA GLY A 126 -4.19 8.57 -14.37
C GLY A 126 -3.00 9.51 -14.16
N ILE A 127 -2.43 9.51 -12.95
CA ILE A 127 -1.31 10.39 -12.59
C ILE A 127 0.03 9.85 -13.11
N HIS A 128 0.10 8.55 -13.34
CA HIS A 128 1.14 7.85 -14.08
C HIS A 128 0.57 6.55 -14.68
N HIS A 129 1.32 5.91 -15.58
CA HIS A 129 1.03 4.57 -16.10
C HIS A 129 2.26 3.70 -15.84
N VAL A 130 2.11 2.38 -15.70
CA VAL A 130 3.24 1.46 -15.44
C VAL A 130 4.36 1.67 -16.47
N LYS A 131 3.97 1.87 -17.74
CA LYS A 131 4.88 2.26 -18.80
C LYS A 131 4.13 3.06 -19.86
N SER A 132 4.42 4.35 -19.92
CA SER A 132 3.83 5.26 -20.91
C SER A 132 4.16 4.85 -22.36
N GLY A 133 3.24 5.16 -23.28
CA GLY A 133 3.39 4.92 -24.72
C GLY A 133 2.25 4.11 -25.33
N SER A 134 2.46 3.58 -26.54
CA SER A 134 1.41 2.95 -27.36
C SER A 134 0.67 1.77 -26.71
N ASN A 135 1.32 1.09 -25.77
CA ASN A 135 0.78 -0.12 -25.11
C ASN A 135 0.52 0.08 -23.61
N GLN A 136 0.37 1.32 -23.14
CA GLN A 136 0.25 1.62 -21.69
C GLN A 136 -0.86 0.82 -21.00
N LEU A 137 -2.02 0.67 -21.64
CA LEU A 137 -3.14 -0.09 -21.08
C LEU A 137 -2.78 -1.56 -20.86
N PHE A 138 -1.99 -2.16 -21.74
CA PHE A 138 -1.57 -3.56 -21.59
C PHE A 138 -0.61 -3.72 -20.40
N TRP A 139 0.29 -2.74 -20.19
CA TRP A 139 1.18 -2.73 -19.04
C TRP A 139 0.42 -2.57 -17.72
N ASP A 140 -0.55 -1.65 -17.66
CA ASP A 140 -1.38 -1.44 -16.46
C ASP A 140 -2.21 -2.69 -16.13
N LEU A 141 -2.84 -3.31 -17.15
CA LEU A 141 -3.61 -4.54 -16.96
C LEU A 141 -2.73 -5.73 -16.54
N GLY A 142 -1.54 -5.86 -17.14
CA GLY A 142 -0.56 -6.88 -16.76
C GLY A 142 -0.11 -6.74 -15.30
N PHE A 143 0.15 -5.50 -14.88
CA PHE A 143 0.50 -5.16 -13.50
C PHE A 143 -0.63 -5.48 -12.52
N LEU A 144 -1.88 -5.09 -12.83
CA LEU A 144 -3.05 -5.43 -12.02
C LEU A 144 -3.27 -6.95 -11.93
N ALA A 145 -3.15 -7.67 -13.05
CA ALA A 145 -3.33 -9.11 -13.09
C ALA A 145 -2.28 -9.83 -12.24
N PHE A 146 -1.00 -9.48 -12.41
CA PHE A 146 0.10 -10.03 -11.63
C PHE A 146 -0.10 -9.78 -10.13
N SER A 147 -0.45 -8.55 -9.77
CA SER A 147 -0.65 -8.13 -8.38
C SER A 147 -1.85 -8.81 -7.73
N SER A 148 -2.94 -8.99 -8.49
CA SER A 148 -4.12 -9.73 -8.05
C SER A 148 -3.81 -11.21 -7.79
N VAL A 149 -3.00 -11.84 -8.65
CA VAL A 149 -2.53 -13.21 -8.44
C VAL A 149 -1.68 -13.29 -7.18
N LEU A 150 -0.73 -12.36 -7.00
CA LEU A 150 0.13 -12.32 -5.82
C LEU A 150 -0.68 -12.19 -4.51
N ALA A 151 -1.65 -11.27 -4.50
CA ALA A 151 -2.58 -11.10 -3.38
C ALA A 151 -3.41 -12.37 -3.13
N GLY A 152 -3.96 -12.96 -4.20
CA GLY A 152 -4.75 -14.19 -4.14
C GLY A 152 -3.96 -15.36 -3.55
N VAL A 153 -2.72 -15.57 -4.00
CA VAL A 153 -1.82 -16.60 -3.48
C VAL A 153 -1.55 -16.37 -1.98
N GLY A 154 -1.20 -15.14 -1.58
CA GLY A 154 -1.00 -14.82 -0.17
C GLY A 154 -2.22 -15.13 0.69
N LEU A 155 -3.41 -14.77 0.21
CA LEU A 155 -4.68 -15.03 0.89
C LEU A 155 -4.99 -16.54 1.00
N LEU A 156 -4.76 -17.31 -0.06
CA LEU A 156 -4.96 -18.77 -0.06
C LEU A 156 -4.03 -19.47 0.92
N LEU A 157 -2.76 -19.02 1.01
CA LEU A 157 -1.80 -19.53 1.96
C LEU A 157 -2.20 -19.21 3.41
N LEU A 158 -2.69 -18.00 3.69
CA LEU A 158 -3.20 -17.61 5.02
C LEU A 158 -4.40 -18.44 5.44
N ARG A 159 -5.32 -18.73 4.51
CA ARG A 159 -6.48 -19.60 4.75
C ARG A 159 -6.06 -21.03 5.06
N SER A 160 -5.15 -21.60 4.27
CA SER A 160 -4.65 -22.97 4.46
C SER A 160 -3.91 -23.16 5.78
N ALA A 161 -3.18 -22.14 6.24
CA ALA A 161 -2.52 -22.14 7.55
C ALA A 161 -3.51 -22.13 8.73
N SER A 162 -4.78 -21.80 8.48
CA SER A 162 -5.85 -21.77 9.48
C SER A 162 -6.66 -23.07 9.52
N SER A 163 -6.51 -23.93 8.51
CA SER A 163 -7.26 -25.17 8.32
C SER A 163 -6.55 -26.42 8.90
N LEU A 164 -5.34 -26.29 9.43
CA LEU A 164 -4.68 -27.40 10.11
C LEU A 164 -5.46 -27.73 11.40
N PRO A 165 -5.85 -29.00 11.62
CA PRO A 165 -6.60 -29.37 12.81
C PRO A 165 -5.81 -29.01 14.06
N SER A 166 -6.33 -28.08 14.84
CA SER A 166 -5.91 -27.96 16.23
C SER A 166 -6.37 -29.24 16.92
N GLN A 167 -5.42 -30.09 17.31
CA GLN A 167 -5.66 -31.14 18.30
C GLN A 167 -6.02 -30.44 19.61
N ASN A 168 -7.31 -30.10 19.75
CA ASN A 168 -8.09 -29.75 20.94
C ASN A 168 -9.29 -28.91 20.46
N SER A 169 -10.36 -29.62 20.09
CA SER A 169 -11.64 -29.05 19.69
C SER A 169 -12.46 -28.66 20.92
N GLU A 170 -12.72 -27.37 21.10
CA GLU A 170 -14.00 -26.89 21.62
C GLU A 170 -14.39 -25.62 20.86
N THR A 171 -15.64 -25.61 20.41
CA THR A 171 -16.29 -24.67 19.50
C THR A 171 -16.03 -23.20 19.84
N GLN A 172 -15.42 -22.44 18.91
CA GLN A 172 -15.49 -20.98 18.91
C GLN A 172 -15.94 -20.44 17.55
N THR A 173 -17.19 -20.00 17.56
CA THR A 173 -17.90 -19.26 16.52
C THR A 173 -17.21 -17.93 16.19
N GLY A 174 -16.98 -17.70 14.89
CA GLY A 174 -17.10 -16.39 14.25
C GLY A 174 -15.96 -15.38 14.46
N ASN A 175 -14.78 -15.61 13.88
CA ASN A 175 -13.81 -14.54 13.63
C ASN A 175 -14.02 -13.95 12.23
N THR A 176 -14.92 -12.99 12.12
CA THR A 176 -14.98 -12.11 10.94
C THR A 176 -13.76 -11.19 10.95
N PHE A 177 -12.88 -11.38 9.98
CA PHE A 177 -11.76 -10.49 9.69
C PHE A 177 -12.29 -9.06 9.52
N ASN A 178 -11.98 -8.18 10.47
CA ASN A 178 -12.49 -6.80 10.45
C ASN A 178 -11.64 -5.97 9.46
N PHE A 179 -12.21 -5.73 8.27
CA PHE A 179 -11.63 -4.93 7.19
C PHE A 179 -11.44 -3.43 7.52
N SER A 180 -11.73 -2.98 8.75
CA SER A 180 -11.55 -1.57 9.14
C SER A 180 -10.10 -1.07 9.00
N PHE A 181 -9.09 -1.94 9.09
CA PHE A 181 -7.69 -1.56 8.84
C PHE A 181 -7.39 -1.38 7.34
N LEU A 182 -7.96 -2.21 6.46
CA LEU A 182 -7.92 -1.96 5.01
C LEU A 182 -8.62 -0.63 4.66
N ARG A 183 -9.68 -0.28 5.38
CA ARG A 183 -10.35 1.01 5.25
C ARG A 183 -9.46 2.19 5.68
N PHE A 184 -8.57 2.00 6.67
CA PHE A 184 -7.59 3.01 7.09
C PHE A 184 -6.49 3.24 6.04
N CYS A 185 -5.97 2.18 5.42
CA CYS A 185 -5.03 2.30 4.31
C CYS A 185 -5.65 3.03 3.10
N LEU A 186 -6.94 2.82 2.83
CA LEU A 186 -7.67 3.56 1.80
C LEU A 186 -7.91 5.05 2.16
N THR A 187 -7.85 5.41 3.45
CA THR A 187 -8.02 6.80 3.92
C THR A 187 -6.76 7.66 3.93
N GLN A 188 -5.60 7.16 3.49
CA GLN A 188 -4.44 8.00 3.09
C GLN A 188 -4.67 8.72 1.75
N SER A 189 -5.94 8.89 1.36
CA SER A 189 -6.39 9.67 0.21
C SER A 189 -6.73 11.12 0.56
N HIS A 190 -6.42 11.60 1.77
CA HIS A 190 -6.77 12.98 2.17
C HIS A 190 -5.92 14.06 1.47
N SER A 191 -4.79 13.70 0.86
CA SER A 191 -4.02 14.56 -0.05
C SER A 191 -4.64 14.65 -1.45
N ILE A 192 -5.49 13.70 -1.84
CA ILE A 192 -6.09 13.55 -3.18
C ILE A 192 -7.21 14.57 -3.42
N TRP A 193 -7.89 15.03 -2.36
CA TRP A 193 -8.88 16.10 -2.45
C TRP A 193 -8.27 17.48 -2.74
N TYR A 194 -7.01 17.70 -2.36
CA TYR A 194 -6.32 18.96 -2.61
C TYR A 194 -6.04 19.17 -4.11
N TYR A 195 -5.68 18.09 -4.82
CA TYR A 195 -5.39 18.14 -6.26
C TYR A 195 -6.63 18.36 -7.13
N LYS A 196 -7.79 17.80 -6.75
CA LYS A 196 -9.05 18.06 -7.48
C LYS A 196 -9.55 19.49 -7.30
N ARG A 197 -9.24 20.14 -6.16
CA ARG A 197 -9.63 21.52 -5.85
C ARG A 197 -8.73 22.56 -6.54
N LEU A 198 -7.42 22.30 -6.69
CA LEU A 198 -6.52 23.20 -7.44
C LEU A 198 -6.90 23.33 -8.93
N ARG A 199 -7.45 22.27 -9.55
CA ARG A 199 -7.88 22.32 -10.96
C ARG A 199 -9.00 23.34 -11.21
N VAL A 200 -9.82 23.67 -10.20
CA VAL A 200 -10.90 24.66 -10.33
C VAL A 200 -10.39 26.08 -10.07
N GLU A 201 -9.44 26.28 -9.14
CA GLU A 201 -8.91 27.62 -8.86
C GLU A 201 -7.92 28.12 -9.92
N ILE A 202 -7.14 27.22 -10.54
CA ILE A 202 -6.22 27.60 -11.63
C ILE A 202 -6.99 27.91 -12.93
N LEU A 203 -8.13 27.24 -13.17
CA LEU A 203 -8.97 27.47 -14.35
C LEU A 203 -9.95 28.66 -14.19
N LEU A 204 -10.28 29.07 -12.96
CA LEU A 204 -11.16 30.22 -12.69
C LEU A 204 -10.42 31.48 -12.20
N GLY A 205 -9.13 31.37 -11.83
CA GLY A 205 -8.34 32.46 -11.25
C GLY A 205 -7.45 33.24 -12.22
N SER A 206 -7.27 32.80 -13.46
CA SER A 206 -6.45 33.50 -14.46
C SER A 206 -7.27 34.51 -15.27
N GLY A 207 -7.82 35.50 -14.58
CA GLY A 207 -8.32 36.75 -15.18
C GLY A 207 -7.25 37.82 -15.13
N TYR A 208 -6.12 37.63 -15.82
CA TYR A 208 -5.08 38.66 -15.93
C TYR A 208 -5.49 39.67 -17.01
N ASP A 209 -5.98 40.84 -16.56
CA ASP A 209 -6.43 41.95 -17.41
C ASP A 209 -5.23 42.62 -18.11
N MET A 210 -5.12 42.39 -19.42
CA MET A 210 -4.06 42.92 -20.31
C MET A 210 -4.23 44.42 -20.66
N THR A 211 -5.20 45.14 -20.09
CA THR A 211 -5.47 46.55 -20.47
C THR A 211 -4.67 47.60 -19.69
N LYS A 212 -3.88 47.24 -18.68
CA LYS A 212 -3.19 48.20 -17.80
C LYS A 212 -1.72 48.54 -18.11
N SER A 213 -1.15 48.05 -19.21
CA SER A 213 0.23 48.40 -19.62
C SER A 213 0.27 49.34 -20.84
N LYS A 214 -0.43 50.49 -20.75
CA LYS A 214 -0.29 51.57 -21.74
C LYS A 214 -0.66 52.93 -21.16
N LYS A 215 0.05 53.37 -20.10
CA LYS A 215 0.08 54.77 -19.66
C LYS A 215 1.34 55.03 -18.82
N MET A 216 2.48 55.07 -19.49
CA MET A 216 3.68 55.74 -19.02
C MET A 216 4.55 56.05 -20.24
N SER A 217 4.26 57.20 -20.84
CA SER A 217 5.04 57.98 -21.79
C SER A 217 4.47 59.40 -21.71
#